data_AF-A0A849X0Z4-F1
#
_entry.id   AF-A0A849X0Z4-F1
#
_cell.length_a   1.000
_cell.length_b   1.000
_cell.length_c   1.000
_cell.angle_alpha   90.00
_cell.angle_beta   90.00
_cell.angle_gamma   90.00
#
_symmetry.space_group_name_H-M   'P 1'
#
loop_
_entity.id
_entity.type
_entity.pdbx_description
1 polymer ?
#
loop_
_entity_poly.entity_id
_entity_poly.type
_entity_poly.pdbx_seq_one_letter_code
_entity_poly.pdbx_strand_id
1 'polypeptide(L)'
;MNEALFRVPAPQNEPVLSYAPGTRERGEIEAQIRKFRSGKMEIPLLVGGEEIRTGVKAPCVEPHNHQSVLAEYHQADEKIVEKAIQASLRAKKDWERLSWHDRAAVFLKAAELLATKYRPILNAATMLGQSKSVHQAEIDSACELIDFFRFNAMYMQQIYADQPISSAGVWNRMEYRPLEGFVFALTPFNFTSIAGNLPGAPALLGNTVVWKPAETQIYSAAVIMEVFEAAGLPAGVINLVYVDGPMAGDVIFSHPDFAGLHFTGSTGVFQHLWQTIGKNIAKYKSYPRVVGETGGKDFVIAHPSADAKAVATALSRGAFEFQGQKCSAASRAYIPSGIWDAVKKYLLEDIASFTMGSPEDFSNFVNAVIDERAFDKITGYIAQAKKDADAEILIGGGYDKSEGYF
;
A
#
# COMPACT_ATOMS: atom_id res chain seq x y z
N MET A 1 26.21 -18.68 18.88
CA MET A 1 25.00 -18.57 19.72
C MET A 1 25.22 -17.40 20.64
N ASN A 2 24.35 -16.39 20.62
CA ASN A 2 24.42 -15.29 21.57
C ASN A 2 23.70 -15.70 22.86
N GLU A 3 24.32 -15.46 24.01
CA GLU A 3 23.77 -15.81 25.35
C GLU A 3 22.90 -14.68 25.93
N ALA A 4 22.03 -14.07 25.11
CA ALA A 4 21.22 -12.93 25.53
C ALA A 4 19.74 -13.06 25.16
N LEU A 5 18.88 -12.51 26.01
CA LEU A 5 17.47 -12.27 25.70
C LEU A 5 17.35 -10.90 25.06
N PHE A 6 17.23 -10.87 23.73
CA PHE A 6 17.12 -9.64 22.95
C PHE A 6 15.74 -9.01 23.11
N ARG A 7 15.71 -7.68 23.08
CA ARG A 7 14.48 -6.88 23.00
C ARG A 7 14.61 -5.85 21.88
N VAL A 8 13.59 -5.74 21.04
CA VAL A 8 13.46 -4.63 20.09
C VAL A 8 13.18 -3.33 20.83
N PRO A 9 13.52 -2.17 20.24
CA PRO A 9 13.09 -0.87 20.77
C PRO A 9 11.56 -0.81 20.90
N ALA A 10 11.08 -0.19 21.97
CA ALA A 10 9.64 0.05 22.13
C ALA A 10 9.17 1.00 21.01
N PRO A 11 8.17 0.61 20.20
CA PRO A 11 7.71 1.44 19.10
C PRO A 11 6.90 2.62 19.62
N GLN A 12 6.98 3.73 18.90
CA GLN A 12 6.08 4.88 19.01
C GLN A 12 5.59 5.19 17.61
N ASN A 13 4.34 5.67 17.50
CA ASN A 13 3.81 6.13 16.23
C ASN A 13 4.68 7.27 15.69
N GLU A 14 5.03 7.17 14.41
CA GLU A 14 5.81 8.20 13.74
C GLU A 14 5.02 9.52 13.72
N PRO A 15 5.64 10.65 14.10
CA PRO A 15 4.98 11.94 14.03
C PRO A 15 4.64 12.33 12.60
N VAL A 16 3.42 12.81 12.38
CA VAL A 16 2.97 13.39 11.11
C VAL A 16 3.58 14.78 10.94
N LEU A 17 4.39 14.98 9.92
CA LEU A 17 4.96 16.28 9.59
C LEU A 17 3.93 17.21 8.93
N SER A 18 4.09 18.51 9.14
CA SER A 18 3.06 19.50 8.78
C SER A 18 3.10 19.92 7.31
N TYR A 19 4.29 20.00 6.72
CA TYR A 19 4.53 20.58 5.39
C TYR A 19 4.02 22.01 5.21
N ALA A 20 3.88 22.74 6.33
CA ALA A 20 3.49 24.14 6.33
C ALA A 20 4.54 25.02 5.59
N PRO A 21 4.14 26.18 5.04
CA PRO A 21 5.06 27.08 4.38
C PRO A 21 6.28 27.44 5.25
N GLY A 22 7.49 27.34 4.67
CA GLY A 22 8.75 27.65 5.36
C GLY A 22 9.34 26.54 6.22
N THR A 23 8.66 25.40 6.37
CA THR A 23 9.21 24.23 7.10
C THR A 23 10.29 23.51 6.29
N ARG A 24 11.15 22.76 7.00
CA ARG A 24 12.25 22.01 6.36
C ARG A 24 11.70 20.90 5.46
N GLU A 25 10.73 20.13 5.96
CA GLU A 25 10.11 19.03 5.22
C GLU A 25 9.45 19.51 3.93
N ARG A 26 8.91 20.73 3.94
CA ARG A 26 8.34 21.38 2.75
C ARG A 26 9.40 21.68 1.70
N GLY A 27 10.54 22.28 2.11
CA GLY A 27 11.64 22.54 1.18
C GLY A 27 12.27 21.25 0.61
N GLU A 28 12.39 20.21 1.43
CA GLU A 28 12.94 18.91 1.01
C GLU A 28 12.05 18.22 -0.02
N ILE A 29 10.73 18.18 0.20
CA ILE A 29 9.83 17.51 -0.74
C ILE A 29 9.70 18.27 -2.06
N GLU A 30 9.69 19.61 -2.04
CA GLU A 30 9.67 20.41 -3.27
C GLU A 30 10.97 20.24 -4.06
N ALA A 31 12.11 20.17 -3.38
CA ALA A 31 13.39 19.87 -4.03
C ALA A 31 13.40 18.47 -4.65
N GLN A 32 12.80 17.50 -3.97
CA GLN A 32 12.70 16.13 -4.46
C GLN A 32 11.74 16.00 -5.66
N ILE A 33 10.60 16.69 -5.65
CA ILE A 33 9.69 16.78 -6.79
C ILE A 33 10.42 17.40 -8.00
N ARG A 34 11.13 18.53 -7.82
CA ARG A 34 11.95 19.13 -8.89
C ARG A 34 12.99 18.16 -9.44
N LYS A 35 13.62 17.36 -8.57
CA LYS A 35 14.57 16.33 -8.99
C LYS A 35 13.90 15.28 -9.87
N PHE A 36 12.73 14.76 -9.49
CA PHE A 36 11.96 13.83 -10.33
C PHE A 36 11.58 14.44 -11.67
N ARG A 37 11.15 15.72 -11.72
CA ARG A 37 10.84 16.42 -12.98
C ARG A 37 12.03 16.56 -13.92
N SER A 38 13.24 16.68 -13.39
CA SER A 38 14.47 16.86 -14.19
C SER A 38 15.02 15.57 -14.81
N GLY A 39 14.54 14.40 -14.36
CA GLY A 39 15.05 13.10 -14.76
C GLY A 39 14.05 12.30 -15.59
N LYS A 40 14.56 11.34 -16.35
CA LYS A 40 13.76 10.21 -16.85
C LYS A 40 14.21 8.97 -16.09
N MET A 41 13.29 8.33 -15.37
CA MET A 41 13.58 7.11 -14.62
C MET A 41 13.15 5.90 -15.42
N GLU A 42 14.04 4.92 -15.53
CA GLU A 42 13.68 3.58 -16.01
C GLU A 42 13.71 2.61 -14.84
N ILE A 43 12.58 1.96 -14.56
CA ILE A 43 12.38 1.09 -13.41
C ILE A 43 12.61 -0.37 -13.85
N PRO A 44 13.71 -1.02 -13.40
CA PRO A 44 13.94 -2.43 -13.66
C PRO A 44 13.08 -3.30 -12.74
N LEU A 45 12.90 -4.57 -13.12
CA LEU A 45 12.47 -5.58 -12.15
C LEU A 45 13.65 -5.92 -11.23
N LEU A 46 13.39 -6.33 -9.99
CA LEU A 46 14.44 -6.74 -9.07
C LEU A 46 14.21 -8.19 -8.63
N VAL A 47 15.04 -9.09 -9.14
CA VAL A 47 14.91 -10.53 -8.92
C VAL A 47 16.23 -11.10 -8.44
N GLY A 48 16.26 -11.67 -7.23
CA GLY A 48 17.48 -12.22 -6.65
C GLY A 48 18.58 -11.19 -6.43
N GLY A 49 18.22 -9.92 -6.20
CA GLY A 49 19.18 -8.81 -6.07
C GLY A 49 19.78 -8.31 -7.39
N GLU A 50 19.26 -8.77 -8.53
CA GLU A 50 19.68 -8.30 -9.86
C GLU A 50 18.60 -7.45 -10.50
N GLU A 51 18.99 -6.29 -11.05
CA GLU A 51 18.15 -5.52 -11.95
C GLU A 51 17.96 -6.27 -13.27
N ILE A 52 16.71 -6.49 -13.67
CA ILE A 52 16.36 -7.06 -14.97
C ILE A 52 15.69 -5.97 -15.83
N ARG A 53 16.26 -5.75 -17.02
CA ARG A 53 15.73 -4.84 -18.03
C ARG A 53 15.34 -5.63 -19.27
N THR A 54 14.03 -5.77 -19.51
CA THR A 54 13.50 -6.62 -20.58
C THR A 54 13.41 -5.93 -21.95
N GLY A 55 13.56 -4.61 -21.99
CA GLY A 55 13.27 -3.78 -23.17
C GLY A 55 11.78 -3.60 -23.48
N VAL A 56 10.90 -4.48 -22.98
CA VAL A 56 9.43 -4.32 -23.05
C VAL A 56 9.02 -3.37 -21.93
N LYS A 57 8.62 -2.15 -22.29
CA LYS A 57 8.39 -1.07 -21.35
C LYS A 57 6.93 -0.61 -21.35
N ALA A 58 6.48 -0.13 -20.20
CA ALA A 58 5.20 0.56 -20.04
C ALA A 58 5.38 1.83 -19.17
N PRO A 59 4.55 2.86 -19.35
CA PRO A 59 4.71 4.13 -18.65
C PRO A 59 4.12 4.08 -17.22
N CYS A 60 4.77 4.75 -16.29
CA CYS A 60 4.15 5.25 -15.05
C CYS A 60 3.71 6.69 -15.32
N VAL A 61 2.40 6.93 -15.40
CA VAL A 61 1.83 8.26 -15.64
C VAL A 61 1.32 8.90 -14.35
N GLU A 62 1.19 10.22 -14.35
CA GLU A 62 0.58 10.94 -13.23
C GLU A 62 -0.94 10.99 -13.40
N PRO A 63 -1.75 10.57 -12.43
CA PRO A 63 -3.20 10.58 -12.62
C PRO A 63 -3.78 11.99 -12.83
N HIS A 64 -3.17 13.01 -12.23
CA HIS A 64 -3.56 14.43 -12.36
C HIS A 64 -2.96 15.13 -13.59
N ASN A 65 -2.12 14.43 -14.37
CA ASN A 65 -1.59 14.87 -15.64
C ASN A 65 -1.19 13.64 -16.45
N HIS A 66 -2.16 12.92 -17.02
CA HIS A 66 -1.93 11.56 -17.55
C HIS A 66 -1.07 11.52 -18.81
N GLN A 67 -0.80 12.67 -19.41
CA GLN A 67 0.17 12.84 -20.51
C GLN A 67 1.62 12.92 -20.01
N SER A 68 1.81 13.20 -18.72
CA SER A 68 3.12 13.26 -18.07
C SER A 68 3.56 11.87 -17.62
N VAL A 69 4.71 11.44 -18.13
CA VAL A 69 5.34 10.15 -17.81
C VAL A 69 6.43 10.37 -16.76
N LEU A 70 6.22 9.85 -15.55
CA LEU A 70 7.19 9.87 -14.46
C LEU A 70 8.37 8.94 -14.71
N ALA A 71 8.07 7.77 -15.25
CA ALA A 71 9.04 6.71 -15.48
C ALA A 71 8.53 5.73 -16.54
N GLU A 72 9.43 4.91 -17.06
CA GLU A 72 9.07 3.70 -17.80
C GLU A 72 9.53 2.48 -16.98
N TYR A 73 8.68 1.47 -16.83
CA TYR A 73 9.05 0.23 -16.13
C TYR A 73 9.14 -0.94 -17.10
N HIS A 74 10.01 -1.89 -16.79
CA HIS A 74 10.16 -3.12 -17.56
C HIS A 74 9.13 -4.16 -17.19
N GLN A 75 8.39 -4.69 -18.17
CA GLN A 75 7.40 -5.73 -17.94
C GLN A 75 8.05 -7.12 -17.88
N ALA A 76 7.61 -7.93 -16.92
CA ALA A 76 7.98 -9.33 -16.79
C ALA A 76 7.16 -10.21 -17.72
N ASP A 77 7.78 -11.28 -18.21
CA ASP A 77 7.10 -12.44 -18.79
C ASP A 77 7.03 -13.59 -17.76
N GLU A 78 6.41 -14.70 -18.15
CA GLU A 78 6.29 -15.91 -17.34
C GLU A 78 7.65 -16.42 -16.84
N LYS A 79 8.71 -16.31 -17.67
CA LYS A 79 10.06 -16.78 -17.32
C LYS A 79 10.67 -15.97 -16.20
N ILE A 80 10.43 -14.65 -16.17
CA ILE A 80 10.90 -13.80 -15.09
C ILE A 80 10.14 -14.06 -13.80
N VAL A 81 8.82 -14.32 -13.87
CA VAL A 81 8.04 -14.75 -12.69
C VAL A 81 8.62 -16.06 -12.13
N GLU A 82 8.92 -17.04 -12.99
CA GLU A 82 9.57 -18.27 -12.57
C GLU A 82 10.97 -18.00 -11.97
N LYS A 83 11.78 -17.11 -12.57
CA LYS A 83 13.07 -16.69 -12.00
C LYS A 83 12.91 -16.10 -10.60
N ALA A 84 11.85 -15.31 -10.36
CA ALA A 84 11.53 -14.72 -9.06
C ALA A 84 11.11 -15.75 -8.01
N ILE A 85 10.33 -16.77 -8.40
CA ILE A 85 10.00 -17.91 -7.55
C ILE A 85 11.29 -18.65 -7.17
N GLN A 86 12.12 -19.00 -8.16
CA GLN A 86 13.37 -19.71 -7.90
C GLN A 86 14.36 -18.89 -7.05
N ALA A 87 14.40 -17.57 -7.21
CA ALA A 87 15.19 -16.69 -6.35
C ALA A 87 14.68 -16.69 -4.90
N SER A 88 13.36 -16.62 -4.71
CA SER A 88 12.71 -16.73 -3.39
C SER A 88 13.07 -18.05 -2.69
N LEU A 89 13.00 -19.17 -3.41
CA LEU A 89 13.29 -20.50 -2.87
C LEU A 89 14.78 -20.66 -2.54
N ARG A 90 15.69 -20.11 -3.34
CA ARG A 90 17.14 -20.12 -3.05
C ARG A 90 17.50 -19.32 -1.81
N ALA A 91 16.93 -18.12 -1.64
CA ALA A 91 17.24 -17.25 -0.50
C ALA A 91 16.66 -17.77 0.83
N LYS A 92 15.61 -18.60 0.76
CA LYS A 92 14.81 -19.02 1.92
C LYS A 92 15.63 -19.63 3.05
N LYS A 93 16.48 -20.62 2.74
CA LYS A 93 17.21 -21.38 3.75
C LYS A 93 18.12 -20.50 4.59
N ASP A 94 18.80 -19.54 3.98
CA ASP A 94 19.71 -18.66 4.71
C ASP A 94 18.95 -17.57 5.47
N TRP A 95 17.87 -17.06 4.89
CA TRP A 95 17.02 -16.05 5.53
C TRP A 95 16.31 -16.56 6.79
N GLU A 96 15.72 -17.75 6.74
CA GLU A 96 15.02 -18.33 7.89
C GLU A 96 15.97 -18.73 9.02
N ARG A 97 17.23 -19.04 8.68
CA ARG A 97 18.30 -19.39 9.64
C ARG A 97 18.86 -18.19 10.39
N LEU A 98 18.68 -16.96 9.87
CA LEU A 98 19.04 -15.77 10.64
C LEU A 98 18.27 -15.76 11.96
N SER A 99 18.87 -15.16 12.98
CA SER A 99 18.16 -14.96 14.23
C SER A 99 16.96 -14.03 13.99
N TRP A 100 15.95 -14.18 14.84
CA TRP A 100 14.73 -13.38 14.74
C TRP A 100 15.03 -11.87 14.88
N HIS A 101 16.00 -11.49 15.72
CA HIS A 101 16.38 -10.10 15.95
C HIS A 101 17.19 -9.51 14.78
N ASP A 102 17.99 -10.32 14.07
CA ASP A 102 18.70 -9.85 12.87
C ASP A 102 17.73 -9.59 11.73
N ARG A 103 16.70 -10.45 11.57
CA ARG A 103 15.60 -10.16 10.64
C ARG A 103 14.85 -8.89 11.01
N ALA A 104 14.50 -8.72 12.29
CA ALA A 104 13.84 -7.51 12.78
C ALA A 104 14.68 -6.24 12.55
N ALA A 105 16.01 -6.33 12.70
CA ALA A 105 16.93 -5.20 12.51
C ALA A 105 16.87 -4.62 11.08
N VAL A 106 16.65 -5.46 10.05
CA VAL A 106 16.46 -4.99 8.66
C VAL A 106 15.24 -4.07 8.57
N PHE A 107 14.08 -4.49 9.10
CA PHE A 107 12.86 -3.68 9.01
C PHE A 107 12.90 -2.45 9.92
N LEU A 108 13.53 -2.55 11.10
CA LEU A 108 13.79 -1.39 11.95
C LEU A 108 14.72 -0.38 11.26
N LYS A 109 15.72 -0.85 10.51
CA LYS A 109 16.59 0.02 9.71
C LYS A 109 15.83 0.64 8.54
N ALA A 110 14.96 -0.10 7.87
CA ALA A 110 14.09 0.43 6.82
C ALA A 110 13.18 1.54 7.37
N ALA A 111 12.59 1.35 8.57
CA ALA A 111 11.80 2.38 9.25
C ALA A 111 12.61 3.66 9.51
N GLU A 112 13.86 3.54 9.97
CA GLU A 112 14.73 4.70 10.20
C GLU A 112 15.13 5.42 8.89
N LEU A 113 15.39 4.65 7.83
CA LEU A 113 15.67 5.21 6.50
C LEU A 113 14.46 5.98 5.96
N LEU A 114 13.25 5.47 6.17
CA LEU A 114 11.99 6.12 5.80
C LEU A 114 11.68 7.34 6.67
N ALA A 115 12.03 7.32 7.96
CA ALA A 115 11.83 8.47 8.85
C ALA A 115 12.76 9.65 8.49
N THR A 116 13.85 9.38 7.77
CA THR A 116 14.91 10.36 7.47
C THR A 116 15.15 10.49 5.96
N LYS A 117 16.20 9.85 5.44
CA LYS A 117 16.75 10.03 4.08
C LYS A 117 15.70 9.81 2.98
N TYR A 118 14.87 8.79 3.13
CA TYR A 118 13.90 8.38 2.11
C TYR A 118 12.52 9.02 2.28
N ARG A 119 12.24 9.71 3.39
CA ARG A 119 10.93 10.35 3.63
C ARG A 119 10.48 11.26 2.49
N PRO A 120 11.25 12.28 2.07
CA PRO A 120 10.83 13.13 0.96
C PRO A 120 10.78 12.39 -0.37
N ILE A 121 11.60 11.35 -0.56
CA ILE A 121 11.67 10.54 -1.79
C ILE A 121 10.39 9.74 -1.97
N LEU A 122 10.02 8.95 -0.95
CA LEU A 122 8.85 8.08 -1.03
C LEU A 122 7.54 8.86 -0.97
N ASN A 123 7.48 9.95 -0.19
CA ASN A 123 6.30 10.82 -0.18
C ASN A 123 6.10 11.50 -1.55
N ALA A 124 7.15 12.05 -2.16
CA ALA A 124 7.04 12.63 -3.50
C ALA A 124 6.65 11.58 -4.55
N ALA A 125 7.24 10.38 -4.50
CA ALA A 125 6.89 9.29 -5.42
C ALA A 125 5.42 8.89 -5.29
N THR A 126 4.92 8.82 -4.07
CA THR A 126 3.52 8.53 -3.76
C THR A 126 2.58 9.65 -4.21
N MET A 127 2.94 10.92 -3.98
CA MET A 127 2.15 12.07 -4.42
C MET A 127 1.97 12.06 -5.94
N LEU A 128 3.07 11.93 -6.69
CA LEU A 128 3.06 12.03 -8.15
C LEU A 128 2.41 10.78 -8.79
N GLY A 129 2.82 9.57 -8.38
CA GLY A 129 2.35 8.33 -8.99
C GLY A 129 0.91 7.96 -8.62
N GLN A 130 0.45 8.32 -7.42
CA GLN A 130 -0.87 7.94 -6.92
C GLN A 130 -1.82 9.13 -6.77
N SER A 131 -1.39 10.35 -7.10
CA SER A 131 -2.22 11.57 -7.00
C SER A 131 -2.72 11.84 -5.58
N LYS A 132 -1.79 11.78 -4.62
CA LYS A 132 -2.04 12.10 -3.21
C LYS A 132 -1.57 13.51 -2.89
N SER A 133 -2.34 14.26 -2.11
CA SER A 133 -1.85 15.46 -1.45
C SER A 133 -0.70 15.10 -0.49
N VAL A 134 0.13 16.07 -0.11
CA VAL A 134 1.27 15.79 0.78
C VAL A 134 0.82 15.18 2.11
N HIS A 135 -0.32 15.61 2.65
CA HIS A 135 -0.83 15.07 3.90
C HIS A 135 -1.21 13.60 3.75
N GLN A 136 -1.87 13.25 2.63
CA GLN A 136 -2.27 11.86 2.36
C GLN A 136 -1.07 10.95 2.07
N ALA A 137 -0.01 11.47 1.45
CA ALA A 137 1.25 10.73 1.30
C ALA A 137 1.96 10.58 2.66
N GLU A 138 2.07 11.64 3.44
CA GLU A 138 2.77 11.62 4.73
C GLU A 138 2.18 10.63 5.74
N ILE A 139 0.86 10.58 5.87
CA ILE A 139 0.22 9.65 6.81
C ILE A 139 0.31 8.19 6.34
N ASP A 140 0.50 7.95 5.04
CA ASP A 140 0.57 6.63 4.39
C ASP A 140 2.02 6.19 4.20
N SER A 141 2.70 6.74 3.20
CA SER A 141 4.00 6.27 2.74
C SER A 141 5.13 6.50 3.73
N ALA A 142 5.00 7.49 4.61
CA ALA A 142 5.90 7.67 5.74
C ALA A 142 5.33 7.02 7.00
N CYS A 143 4.35 7.67 7.66
CA CYS A 143 3.99 7.34 9.04
C CYS A 143 3.49 5.90 9.18
N GLU A 144 2.47 5.50 8.41
CA GLU A 144 1.89 4.16 8.50
C GLU A 144 2.90 3.07 8.11
N LEU A 145 3.73 3.27 7.08
CA LEU A 145 4.76 2.29 6.70
C LEU A 145 5.87 2.14 7.75
N ILE A 146 6.33 3.25 8.32
CA ILE A 146 7.30 3.28 9.43
C ILE A 146 6.72 2.56 10.64
N ASP A 147 5.45 2.82 10.96
CA ASP A 147 4.74 2.19 12.05
C ASP A 147 4.58 0.68 11.80
N PHE A 148 4.20 0.24 10.59
CA PHE A 148 4.14 -1.18 10.27
C PHE A 148 5.46 -1.88 10.59
N PHE A 149 6.60 -1.33 10.17
CA PHE A 149 7.89 -1.98 10.43
C PHE A 149 8.28 -1.99 11.91
N ARG A 150 8.05 -0.89 12.64
CA ARG A 150 8.36 -0.80 14.07
C ARG A 150 7.43 -1.69 14.91
N PHE A 151 6.13 -1.60 14.68
CA PHE A 151 5.14 -2.37 15.42
C PHE A 151 5.16 -3.86 15.06
N ASN A 152 5.38 -4.24 13.79
CA ASN A 152 5.51 -5.65 13.43
C ASN A 152 6.74 -6.30 14.08
N ALA A 153 7.85 -5.58 14.22
CA ALA A 153 9.02 -6.08 14.96
C ALA A 153 8.70 -6.33 16.44
N MET A 154 7.92 -5.44 17.07
CA MET A 154 7.41 -5.63 18.43
C MET A 154 6.43 -6.82 18.50
N TYR A 155 5.48 -6.94 17.57
CA TYR A 155 4.52 -8.05 17.53
C TYR A 155 5.22 -9.39 17.33
N MET A 156 6.22 -9.46 16.46
CA MET A 156 7.07 -10.65 16.29
C MET A 156 7.73 -11.06 17.61
N GLN A 157 8.29 -10.11 18.37
CA GLN A 157 8.86 -10.40 19.70
C GLN A 157 7.78 -10.91 20.67
N GLN A 158 6.60 -10.27 20.72
CA GLN A 158 5.52 -10.69 21.61
C GLN A 158 5.05 -12.11 21.31
N ILE A 159 4.86 -12.44 20.03
CA ILE A 159 4.49 -13.78 19.59
C ILE A 159 5.57 -14.78 20.01
N TYR A 160 6.85 -14.48 19.78
CA TYR A 160 7.94 -15.42 20.06
C TYR A 160 8.16 -15.64 21.56
N ALA A 161 7.76 -14.67 22.40
CA ALA A 161 7.79 -14.78 23.85
C ALA A 161 6.66 -15.65 24.42
N ASP A 162 5.61 -15.92 23.65
CA ASP A 162 4.52 -16.81 24.07
C ASP A 162 4.98 -18.27 24.03
N GLN A 163 5.11 -18.88 25.22
CA GLN A 163 5.70 -20.20 25.44
C GLN A 163 4.83 -21.05 26.37
N PRO A 164 4.78 -22.38 26.17
CA PRO A 164 3.91 -23.27 26.93
C PRO A 164 4.40 -23.49 28.36
N ILE A 165 3.46 -23.82 29.26
CA ILE A 165 3.78 -24.27 30.62
C ILE A 165 4.55 -25.61 30.56
N SER A 166 5.55 -25.73 31.43
CA SER A 166 6.33 -26.95 31.62
C SER A 166 5.91 -27.65 32.92
N SER A 167 5.55 -28.93 32.82
CA SER A 167 5.24 -29.77 34.00
C SER A 167 6.53 -30.26 34.67
N ALA A 168 6.43 -30.78 35.90
CA ALA A 168 7.59 -31.32 36.61
C ALA A 168 8.29 -32.43 35.78
N GLY A 169 9.62 -32.32 35.63
CA GLY A 169 10.43 -33.25 34.84
C GLY A 169 10.36 -33.10 33.31
N VAL A 170 9.61 -32.11 32.81
CA VAL A 170 9.44 -31.83 31.37
C VAL A 170 9.82 -30.39 31.09
N TRP A 171 10.43 -30.12 29.93
CA TRP A 171 10.64 -28.76 29.44
C TRP A 171 10.03 -28.60 28.04
N ASN A 172 8.90 -27.89 27.98
CA ASN A 172 8.20 -27.59 26.74
C ASN A 172 8.69 -26.28 26.14
N ARG A 173 8.78 -26.23 24.80
CA ARG A 173 9.14 -25.03 24.03
C ARG A 173 8.34 -25.01 22.74
N MET A 174 7.95 -23.82 22.30
CA MET A 174 7.30 -23.60 21.00
C MET A 174 8.27 -22.92 20.04
N GLU A 175 8.40 -23.49 18.85
CA GLU A 175 9.16 -22.91 17.74
C GLU A 175 8.20 -22.34 16.70
N TYR A 176 8.27 -21.02 16.49
CA TYR A 176 7.52 -20.32 15.45
C TYR A 176 8.27 -20.39 14.11
N ARG A 177 7.96 -21.44 13.33
CA ARG A 177 8.57 -21.69 12.02
C ARG A 177 7.95 -20.81 10.93
N PRO A 178 8.73 -20.30 9.97
CA PRO A 178 8.17 -19.74 8.74
C PRO A 178 7.47 -20.82 7.91
N LEU A 179 6.70 -20.40 6.90
CA LEU A 179 6.05 -21.31 5.96
C LEU A 179 7.10 -21.99 5.07
N GLU A 180 6.85 -23.23 4.67
CA GLU A 180 7.64 -23.91 3.64
C GLU A 180 7.15 -23.49 2.26
N GLY A 181 8.09 -23.07 1.38
CA GLY A 181 7.77 -22.47 0.09
C GLY A 181 7.89 -20.95 0.08
N PHE A 182 7.18 -20.28 -0.84
CA PHE A 182 7.22 -18.82 -1.01
C PHE A 182 5.82 -18.19 -0.84
N VAL A 183 5.80 -16.93 -0.43
CA VAL A 183 4.58 -16.12 -0.34
C VAL A 183 4.45 -15.24 -1.58
N PHE A 184 3.24 -15.12 -2.11
CA PHE A 184 2.92 -14.12 -3.13
C PHE A 184 2.24 -12.91 -2.48
N ALA A 185 2.86 -11.74 -2.59
CA ALA A 185 2.30 -10.47 -2.16
C ALA A 185 1.72 -9.72 -3.36
N LEU A 186 0.41 -9.46 -3.35
CA LEU A 186 -0.31 -8.73 -4.40
C LEU A 186 -0.94 -7.48 -3.81
N THR A 187 -0.36 -6.31 -4.11
CA THR A 187 -0.66 -5.06 -3.40
C THR A 187 -1.51 -4.08 -4.22
N PRO A 188 -2.36 -3.26 -3.57
CA PRO A 188 -3.26 -2.33 -4.22
C PRO A 188 -2.57 -1.01 -4.56
N PHE A 189 -3.26 -0.11 -5.27
CA PHE A 189 -2.72 1.20 -5.65
C PHE A 189 -2.81 2.25 -4.54
N ASN A 190 -3.74 2.08 -3.60
CA ASN A 190 -4.26 3.17 -2.79
C ASN A 190 -3.42 3.48 -1.54
N PHE A 191 -2.57 2.57 -1.10
CA PHE A 191 -1.67 2.77 0.04
C PHE A 191 -0.28 2.22 -0.25
N THR A 192 0.71 3.10 -0.20
CA THR A 192 2.13 2.74 -0.31
C THR A 192 2.59 1.97 0.93
N SER A 193 2.00 2.26 2.10
CA SER A 193 2.21 1.52 3.34
C SER A 193 1.82 0.04 3.20
N ILE A 194 0.63 -0.24 2.66
CA ILE A 194 0.17 -1.59 2.39
C ILE A 194 1.10 -2.26 1.37
N ALA A 195 1.51 -1.54 0.33
CA ALA A 195 2.43 -2.06 -0.68
C ALA A 195 3.78 -2.52 -0.11
N GLY A 196 4.32 -1.83 0.90
CA GLY A 196 5.52 -2.27 1.62
C GLY A 196 5.26 -3.32 2.69
N ASN A 197 4.11 -3.26 3.37
CA ASN A 197 3.79 -4.15 4.48
C ASN A 197 3.43 -5.57 4.02
N LEU A 198 2.65 -5.75 2.95
CA LEU A 198 2.25 -7.09 2.51
C LEU A 198 3.44 -8.01 2.18
N PRO A 199 4.51 -7.55 1.50
CA PRO A 199 5.72 -8.35 1.36
C PRO A 199 6.63 -8.28 2.60
N GLY A 200 6.68 -7.16 3.32
CA GLY A 200 7.56 -6.98 4.48
C GLY A 200 7.20 -7.85 5.69
N ALA A 201 5.91 -7.93 6.04
CA ALA A 201 5.43 -8.70 7.19
C ALA A 201 5.75 -10.21 7.12
N PRO A 202 5.46 -10.95 6.02
CA PRO A 202 5.89 -12.33 5.91
C PRO A 202 7.41 -12.47 5.85
N ALA A 203 8.13 -11.54 5.20
CA ALA A 203 9.59 -11.55 5.14
C ALA A 203 10.21 -11.42 6.54
N LEU A 204 9.71 -10.52 7.39
CA LEU A 204 10.11 -10.36 8.79
C LEU A 204 10.04 -11.69 9.57
N LEU A 205 9.00 -12.49 9.33
CA LEU A 205 8.79 -13.79 9.98
C LEU A 205 9.63 -14.93 9.37
N GLY A 206 10.54 -14.65 8.43
CA GLY A 206 11.45 -15.63 7.82
C GLY A 206 10.95 -16.26 6.53
N ASN A 207 9.88 -15.74 5.92
CA ASN A 207 9.42 -16.19 4.61
C ASN A 207 10.19 -15.44 3.50
N THR A 208 10.13 -15.95 2.26
CA THR A 208 10.55 -15.23 1.07
C THR A 208 9.35 -14.96 0.17
N VAL A 209 9.44 -13.90 -0.64
CA VAL A 209 8.28 -13.26 -1.26
C VAL A 209 8.53 -12.95 -2.73
N VAL A 210 7.55 -13.28 -3.56
CA VAL A 210 7.37 -12.67 -4.88
C VAL A 210 6.32 -11.57 -4.72
N TRP A 211 6.69 -10.34 -5.02
CA TRP A 211 5.84 -9.16 -4.86
C TRP A 211 5.47 -8.56 -6.22
N LYS A 212 4.17 -8.48 -6.47
CA LYS A 212 3.59 -7.77 -7.62
C LYS A 212 2.75 -6.58 -7.13
N PRO A 213 3.18 -5.33 -7.37
CA PRO A 213 2.39 -4.15 -7.04
C PRO A 213 1.27 -3.88 -8.06
N ALA A 214 0.36 -2.97 -7.71
CA ALA A 214 -0.53 -2.36 -8.70
C ALA A 214 0.29 -1.53 -9.69
N GLU A 215 -0.13 -1.49 -10.95
CA GLU A 215 0.61 -0.80 -12.03
C GLU A 215 0.80 0.69 -11.71
N THR A 216 -0.25 1.33 -11.23
CA THR A 216 -0.27 2.74 -10.82
C THR A 216 0.48 3.04 -9.50
N GLN A 217 1.10 2.02 -8.90
CA GLN A 217 1.91 2.15 -7.69
C GLN A 217 3.38 1.72 -7.91
N ILE A 218 3.75 1.28 -9.12
CA ILE A 218 5.11 0.82 -9.45
C ILE A 218 6.18 1.86 -9.09
N TYR A 219 5.91 3.15 -9.31
CA TYR A 219 6.86 4.22 -9.04
C TYR A 219 7.27 4.27 -7.55
N SER A 220 6.31 4.22 -6.62
CA SER A 220 6.60 4.19 -5.18
C SER A 220 7.06 2.82 -4.71
N ALA A 221 6.61 1.72 -5.34
CA ALA A 221 7.10 0.37 -5.05
C ALA A 221 8.60 0.21 -5.30
N ALA A 222 9.11 0.78 -6.39
CA ALA A 222 10.53 0.77 -6.71
C ALA A 222 11.36 1.44 -5.59
N VAL A 223 10.90 2.59 -5.09
CA VAL A 223 11.55 3.28 -3.97
C VAL A 223 11.51 2.45 -2.69
N ILE A 224 10.40 1.76 -2.39
CA ILE A 224 10.35 0.83 -1.24
C ILE A 224 11.40 -0.28 -1.38
N MET A 225 11.59 -0.82 -2.58
CA MET A 225 12.59 -1.86 -2.81
C MET A 225 14.02 -1.33 -2.60
N GLU A 226 14.31 -0.11 -3.06
CA GLU A 226 15.59 0.57 -2.75
C GLU A 226 15.79 0.73 -1.24
N VAL A 227 14.73 1.03 -0.48
CA VAL A 227 14.80 1.11 0.99
C VAL A 227 15.11 -0.25 1.59
N PHE A 228 14.49 -1.33 1.12
CA PHE A 228 14.77 -2.68 1.61
C PHE A 228 16.22 -3.09 1.33
N GLU A 229 16.74 -2.83 0.13
CA GLU A 229 18.15 -3.09 -0.19
C GLU A 229 19.09 -2.25 0.68
N ALA A 230 18.82 -0.96 0.83
CA ALA A 230 19.61 -0.05 1.67
C ALA A 230 19.55 -0.42 3.17
N ALA A 231 18.48 -1.08 3.61
CA ALA A 231 18.33 -1.60 4.96
C ALA A 231 19.05 -2.94 5.19
N GLY A 232 19.59 -3.55 4.13
CA GLY A 232 20.33 -4.80 4.18
C GLY A 232 19.46 -6.05 4.01
N LEU A 233 18.27 -5.92 3.40
CA LEU A 233 17.46 -7.09 3.05
C LEU A 233 18.24 -7.99 2.07
N PRO A 234 18.47 -9.28 2.38
CA PRO A 234 19.24 -10.15 1.51
C PRO A 234 18.58 -10.34 0.14
N ALA A 235 19.43 -10.45 -0.88
CA ALA A 235 19.04 -10.69 -2.26
C ALA A 235 18.09 -11.90 -2.37
N GLY A 236 16.95 -11.71 -3.02
CA GLY A 236 15.95 -12.76 -3.24
C GLY A 236 14.97 -12.99 -2.10
N VAL A 237 15.08 -12.30 -0.96
CA VAL A 237 14.08 -12.39 0.12
C VAL A 237 12.75 -11.77 -0.30
N ILE A 238 12.79 -10.60 -0.94
CA ILE A 238 11.65 -10.00 -1.66
C ILE A 238 12.08 -9.81 -3.10
N ASN A 239 11.26 -10.27 -4.06
CA ASN A 239 11.49 -10.15 -5.49
C ASN A 239 10.37 -9.31 -6.09
N LEU A 240 10.72 -8.13 -6.62
CA LEU A 240 9.76 -7.17 -7.17
C LEU A 240 9.59 -7.43 -8.67
N VAL A 241 8.38 -7.83 -9.07
CA VAL A 241 8.06 -8.12 -10.47
C VAL A 241 6.85 -7.31 -10.96
N TYR A 242 6.96 -6.78 -12.19
CA TYR A 242 5.90 -6.02 -12.85
C TYR A 242 5.31 -6.85 -13.98
N VAL A 243 4.27 -7.61 -13.68
CA VAL A 243 3.63 -8.54 -14.61
C VAL A 243 2.13 -8.34 -14.56
N ASP A 244 1.45 -8.64 -15.67
CA ASP A 244 0.00 -8.67 -15.71
C ASP A 244 -0.57 -9.66 -14.67
N GLY A 245 -1.73 -9.33 -14.11
CA GLY A 245 -2.34 -10.08 -13.00
C GLY A 245 -2.65 -11.54 -13.35
N PRO A 246 -3.43 -11.81 -14.40
CA PRO A 246 -3.65 -13.15 -14.94
C PRO A 246 -2.37 -13.97 -15.14
N MET A 247 -1.37 -13.42 -15.83
CA MET A 247 -0.10 -14.12 -16.08
C MET A 247 0.64 -14.47 -14.79
N ALA A 248 0.71 -13.54 -13.83
CA ALA A 248 1.27 -13.85 -12.51
C ALA A 248 0.51 -15.00 -11.84
N GLY A 249 -0.82 -14.96 -11.87
CA GLY A 249 -1.67 -15.98 -11.26
C GLY A 249 -1.46 -17.38 -11.84
N ASP A 250 -1.34 -17.48 -13.17
CA ASP A 250 -1.16 -18.76 -13.85
C ASP A 250 0.15 -19.44 -13.47
N VAL A 251 1.25 -18.68 -13.38
CA VAL A 251 2.56 -19.20 -12.97
C VAL A 251 2.60 -19.50 -11.47
N ILE A 252 2.23 -18.53 -10.64
CA ILE A 252 2.37 -18.61 -9.17
C ILE A 252 1.47 -19.69 -8.58
N PHE A 253 0.18 -19.71 -8.93
CA PHE A 253 -0.77 -20.65 -8.33
C PHE A 253 -0.68 -22.05 -8.92
N SER A 254 0.14 -22.26 -9.95
CA SER A 254 0.46 -23.59 -10.46
C SER A 254 1.72 -24.20 -9.82
N HIS A 255 2.51 -23.40 -9.08
CA HIS A 255 3.78 -23.84 -8.51
C HIS A 255 3.58 -24.64 -7.20
N PRO A 256 4.20 -25.83 -7.03
CA PRO A 256 3.98 -26.70 -5.87
C PRO A 256 4.50 -26.12 -4.54
N ASP A 257 5.49 -25.22 -4.59
CA ASP A 257 6.03 -24.50 -3.42
C ASP A 257 5.28 -23.19 -3.09
N PHE A 258 4.11 -22.94 -3.69
CA PHE A 258 3.28 -21.80 -3.29
C PHE A 258 2.74 -22.02 -1.87
N ALA A 259 3.12 -21.15 -0.94
CA ALA A 259 2.84 -21.31 0.50
C ALA A 259 1.77 -20.36 1.03
N GLY A 260 1.53 -19.24 0.36
CA GLY A 260 0.50 -18.30 0.78
C GLY A 260 0.35 -17.09 -0.10
N LEU A 261 -0.85 -16.51 -0.08
CA LEU A 261 -1.21 -15.25 -0.70
C LEU A 261 -1.36 -14.20 0.41
N HIS A 262 -0.69 -13.06 0.27
CA HIS A 262 -0.95 -11.86 1.04
C HIS A 262 -1.50 -10.78 0.10
N PHE A 263 -2.78 -10.46 0.23
CA PHE A 263 -3.53 -9.70 -0.76
C PHE A 263 -4.23 -8.48 -0.16
N THR A 264 -4.28 -7.40 -0.91
CA THR A 264 -5.31 -6.38 -0.72
C THR A 264 -5.80 -5.89 -2.07
N GLY A 265 -7.12 -5.78 -2.23
CA GLY A 265 -7.72 -5.38 -3.50
C GLY A 265 -9.24 -5.57 -3.54
N SER A 266 -9.79 -5.80 -4.73
CA SER A 266 -11.23 -5.96 -4.89
C SER A 266 -11.71 -7.36 -4.47
N THR A 267 -12.94 -7.42 -3.97
CA THR A 267 -13.61 -8.69 -3.60
C THR A 267 -13.68 -9.66 -4.77
N GLY A 268 -13.98 -9.18 -5.98
CA GLY A 268 -14.06 -10.03 -7.18
C GLY A 268 -12.74 -10.68 -7.53
N VAL A 269 -11.63 -9.92 -7.45
CA VAL A 269 -10.29 -10.48 -7.66
C VAL A 269 -9.97 -11.48 -6.55
N PHE A 270 -10.21 -11.15 -5.28
CA PHE A 270 -9.90 -12.07 -4.17
C PHE A 270 -10.66 -13.40 -4.27
N GLN A 271 -11.96 -13.37 -4.62
CA GLN A 271 -12.77 -14.56 -4.86
C GLN A 271 -12.21 -15.40 -6.01
N HIS A 272 -11.80 -14.75 -7.11
CA HIS A 272 -11.18 -15.44 -8.24
C HIS A 272 -9.87 -16.14 -7.83
N LEU A 273 -8.98 -15.45 -7.10
CA LEU A 273 -7.72 -16.02 -6.61
C LEU A 273 -8.00 -17.21 -5.68
N TRP A 274 -8.95 -17.09 -4.76
CA TRP A 274 -9.33 -18.16 -3.83
C TRP A 274 -9.85 -19.40 -4.57
N GLN A 275 -10.67 -19.22 -5.61
CA GLN A 275 -11.14 -20.31 -6.46
C GLN A 275 -9.98 -20.98 -7.21
N THR A 276 -9.05 -20.21 -7.77
CA THR A 276 -7.89 -20.74 -8.49
C THR A 276 -6.99 -21.56 -7.57
N ILE A 277 -6.72 -21.07 -6.37
CA ILE A 277 -5.95 -21.80 -5.35
C ILE A 277 -6.70 -23.09 -4.95
N GLY A 278 -8.01 -23.01 -4.69
CA GLY A 278 -8.82 -24.18 -4.34
C GLY A 278 -8.83 -25.27 -5.43
N LYS A 279 -8.89 -24.88 -6.71
CA LYS A 279 -8.80 -25.83 -7.85
C LYS A 279 -7.45 -26.53 -7.93
N ASN A 280 -6.38 -25.87 -7.50
CA ASN A 280 -5.01 -26.38 -7.55
C ASN A 280 -4.55 -27.03 -6.23
N ILE A 281 -5.43 -27.20 -5.25
CA ILE A 281 -5.07 -27.58 -3.87
C ILE A 281 -4.22 -28.85 -3.76
N ALA A 282 -4.47 -29.84 -4.63
CA ALA A 282 -3.74 -31.11 -4.64
C ALA A 282 -2.29 -31.01 -5.16
N LYS A 283 -1.91 -29.88 -5.78
CA LYS A 283 -0.55 -29.65 -6.30
C LYS A 283 0.42 -29.15 -5.24
N TYR A 284 -0.09 -28.51 -4.19
CA TYR A 284 0.76 -27.80 -3.23
C TYR A 284 1.35 -28.73 -2.18
N LYS A 285 2.62 -28.51 -1.84
CA LYS A 285 3.32 -29.27 -0.78
C LYS A 285 2.77 -28.95 0.62
N SER A 286 2.33 -27.71 0.81
CA SER A 286 1.67 -27.21 2.02
C SER A 286 0.35 -26.56 1.66
N TYR A 287 -0.63 -26.60 2.56
CA TYR A 287 -1.91 -25.91 2.33
C TYR A 287 -1.66 -24.39 2.30
N PRO A 288 -1.88 -23.68 1.18
CA PRO A 288 -1.53 -22.27 1.11
C PRO A 288 -2.37 -21.43 2.05
N ARG A 289 -1.72 -20.51 2.77
CA ARG A 289 -2.43 -19.54 3.62
C ARG A 289 -2.91 -18.37 2.77
N VAL A 290 -4.22 -18.18 2.68
CA VAL A 290 -4.80 -17.05 1.96
C VAL A 290 -5.21 -15.98 2.96
N VAL A 291 -4.43 -14.89 3.00
CA VAL A 291 -4.63 -13.76 3.90
C VAL A 291 -4.85 -12.52 3.06
N GLY A 292 -5.90 -11.77 3.35
CA GLY A 292 -6.09 -10.51 2.68
C GLY A 292 -7.28 -9.73 3.14
N GLU A 293 -7.31 -8.49 2.66
CA GLU A 293 -8.36 -7.53 2.91
C GLU A 293 -9.00 -7.10 1.59
N THR A 294 -10.29 -6.82 1.63
CA THR A 294 -11.01 -6.26 0.49
C THR A 294 -11.57 -4.89 0.86
N GLY A 295 -11.83 -4.06 -0.15
CA GLY A 295 -12.46 -2.76 0.08
C GLY A 295 -13.89 -2.85 0.65
N GLY A 296 -14.36 -1.72 1.18
CA GLY A 296 -15.72 -1.53 1.65
C GLY A 296 -16.28 -0.16 1.26
N LYS A 297 -17.49 0.14 1.77
CA LYS A 297 -18.12 1.45 1.66
C LYS A 297 -18.76 1.84 2.99
N ASP A 298 -18.12 2.79 3.65
CA ASP A 298 -18.39 3.09 5.05
C ASP A 298 -19.58 4.03 5.20
N PHE A 299 -20.11 4.09 6.42
CA PHE A 299 -21.25 4.93 6.76
C PHE A 299 -20.97 5.78 7.99
N VAL A 300 -21.64 6.93 8.08
CA VAL A 300 -21.72 7.77 9.27
C VAL A 300 -23.17 7.87 9.71
N ILE A 301 -23.47 7.57 10.98
CA ILE A 301 -24.80 7.76 11.57
C ILE A 301 -24.68 8.84 12.65
N ALA A 302 -25.43 9.93 12.48
CA ALA A 302 -25.46 11.01 13.47
C ALA A 302 -26.66 10.82 14.43
N HIS A 303 -26.40 10.91 15.74
CA HIS A 303 -27.46 11.03 16.74
C HIS A 303 -28.01 12.48 16.76
N PRO A 304 -29.27 12.75 17.13
CA PRO A 304 -29.79 14.11 17.24
C PRO A 304 -29.00 15.04 18.18
N SER A 305 -28.19 14.48 19.09
CA SER A 305 -27.29 15.26 19.98
C SER A 305 -25.90 15.50 19.39
N ALA A 306 -25.63 15.08 18.15
CA ALA A 306 -24.32 15.26 17.54
C ALA A 306 -24.08 16.74 17.22
N ASP A 307 -22.82 17.17 17.36
CA ASP A 307 -22.41 18.50 16.92
C ASP A 307 -22.43 18.56 15.40
N ALA A 308 -23.26 19.46 14.84
CA ALA A 308 -23.48 19.54 13.41
C ALA A 308 -22.20 19.89 12.62
N LYS A 309 -21.32 20.72 13.18
CA LYS A 309 -20.08 21.13 12.53
C LYS A 309 -19.06 19.99 12.52
N ALA A 310 -18.93 19.27 13.64
CA ALA A 310 -18.07 18.10 13.72
C ALA A 310 -18.52 16.99 12.74
N VAL A 311 -19.84 16.77 12.62
CA VAL A 311 -20.40 15.84 11.63
C VAL A 311 -20.04 16.29 10.22
N ALA A 312 -20.25 17.56 9.88
CA ALA A 312 -19.89 18.08 8.56
C ALA A 312 -18.40 17.88 8.25
N THR A 313 -17.49 18.27 9.15
CA THR A 313 -16.04 18.07 8.96
C THR A 313 -15.67 16.59 8.81
N ALA A 314 -16.29 15.68 9.57
CA ALA A 314 -16.06 14.25 9.44
C ALA A 314 -16.51 13.71 8.08
N LEU A 315 -17.64 14.19 7.54
CA LEU A 315 -18.13 13.84 6.20
C LEU A 315 -17.22 14.42 5.11
N SER A 316 -16.89 15.71 5.21
CA SER A 316 -16.01 16.42 4.28
C SER A 316 -14.66 15.70 4.12
N ARG A 317 -14.01 15.36 5.23
CA ARG A 317 -12.73 14.63 5.19
C ARG A 317 -12.90 13.16 4.84
N GLY A 318 -13.83 12.48 5.48
CA GLY A 318 -14.03 11.03 5.35
C GLY A 318 -14.49 10.60 3.95
N ALA A 319 -15.21 11.45 3.22
CA ALA A 319 -15.67 11.18 1.87
C ALA A 319 -14.68 11.62 0.79
N PHE A 320 -14.00 12.76 0.97
CA PHE A 320 -13.26 13.43 -0.12
C PHE A 320 -11.74 13.39 0.01
N GLU A 321 -11.17 13.11 1.19
CA GLU A 321 -9.71 12.92 1.28
C GLU A 321 -9.25 11.78 0.37
N PHE A 322 -8.17 12.02 -0.37
CA PHE A 322 -7.67 11.11 -1.40
C PHE A 322 -8.76 10.70 -2.41
N GLN A 323 -9.63 11.65 -2.78
CA GLN A 323 -10.72 11.48 -3.75
C GLN A 323 -11.67 10.32 -3.38
N GLY A 324 -11.78 9.98 -2.09
CA GLY A 324 -12.58 8.83 -1.64
C GLY A 324 -12.00 7.47 -2.03
N GLN A 325 -10.73 7.39 -2.41
CA GLN A 325 -10.03 6.18 -2.87
C GLN A 325 -9.38 5.39 -1.72
N LYS A 326 -9.87 5.57 -0.49
CA LYS A 326 -9.50 4.74 0.67
C LYS A 326 -10.43 3.53 0.75
N CYS A 327 -9.93 2.40 1.27
CA CYS A 327 -10.73 1.19 1.50
C CYS A 327 -11.97 1.44 2.39
N SER A 328 -11.91 2.48 3.21
CA SER A 328 -12.86 2.87 4.26
C SER A 328 -13.50 4.24 4.04
N ALA A 329 -13.54 4.74 2.79
CA ALA A 329 -14.10 6.07 2.53
C ALA A 329 -15.60 6.14 2.86
N ALA A 330 -16.00 7.17 3.60
CA ALA A 330 -17.38 7.37 4.04
C ALA A 330 -18.27 7.74 2.84
N SER A 331 -19.10 6.78 2.40
CA SER A 331 -19.90 6.94 1.17
C SER A 331 -21.40 7.06 1.43
N ARG A 332 -21.83 6.93 2.69
CA ARG A 332 -23.22 7.09 3.12
C ARG A 332 -23.28 7.83 4.45
N ALA A 333 -24.26 8.71 4.60
CA ALA A 333 -24.51 9.42 5.85
C ALA A 333 -26.00 9.34 6.19
N TYR A 334 -26.32 9.08 7.46
CA TYR A 334 -27.68 9.03 7.99
C TYR A 334 -27.82 10.12 9.04
N ILE A 335 -28.55 11.18 8.70
CA ILE A 335 -28.60 12.42 9.48
C ILE A 335 -30.05 12.71 9.90
N PRO A 336 -30.33 12.90 11.20
CA PRO A 336 -31.66 13.27 11.68
C PRO A 336 -32.11 14.61 11.10
N SER A 337 -33.38 14.70 10.72
CA SER A 337 -33.97 15.92 10.14
C SER A 337 -33.77 17.16 11.01
N GLY A 338 -33.80 17.01 12.34
CA GLY A 338 -33.62 18.11 13.29
C GLY A 338 -32.24 18.78 13.28
N ILE A 339 -31.20 18.14 12.73
CA ILE A 339 -29.85 18.72 12.60
C ILE A 339 -29.39 18.84 11.14
N TRP A 340 -30.16 18.31 10.19
CA TRP A 340 -29.76 18.22 8.79
C TRP A 340 -29.44 19.59 8.17
N ASP A 341 -30.28 20.60 8.39
CA ASP A 341 -30.06 21.92 7.78
C ASP A 341 -28.71 22.55 8.20
N ALA A 342 -28.33 22.38 9.46
CA ALA A 342 -27.06 22.85 9.98
C ALA A 342 -25.88 22.04 9.41
N VAL A 343 -25.99 20.71 9.37
CA VAL A 343 -24.95 19.83 8.79
C VAL A 343 -24.78 20.11 7.30
N LYS A 344 -25.88 20.17 6.54
CA LYS A 344 -25.90 20.48 5.11
C LYS A 344 -25.21 21.81 4.83
N LYS A 345 -25.52 22.85 5.62
CA LYS A 345 -24.88 24.16 5.48
C LYS A 345 -23.35 24.05 5.59
N TYR A 346 -22.85 23.50 6.69
CA TYR A 346 -21.40 23.41 6.91
C TYR A 346 -20.71 22.48 5.91
N LEU A 347 -21.34 21.38 5.53
CA LEU A 347 -20.80 20.46 4.52
C LEU A 347 -20.67 21.14 3.14
N LEU A 348 -21.69 21.91 2.73
CA LEU A 348 -21.62 22.66 1.48
C LEU A 348 -20.58 23.79 1.54
N GLU A 349 -20.42 24.46 2.68
CA GLU A 349 -19.35 25.43 2.90
C GLU A 349 -17.96 24.79 2.78
N ASP A 350 -17.73 23.64 3.41
CA ASP A 350 -16.48 22.89 3.31
C ASP A 350 -16.19 22.48 1.85
N ILE A 351 -17.15 21.83 1.18
CA ILE A 351 -16.96 21.36 -0.21
C ILE A 351 -16.71 22.53 -1.17
N ALA A 352 -17.40 23.66 -0.99
CA ALA A 352 -17.18 24.85 -1.82
C ALA A 352 -15.80 25.49 -1.59
N SER A 353 -15.15 25.21 -0.46
CA SER A 353 -13.80 25.69 -0.16
C SER A 353 -12.69 24.82 -0.78
N PHE A 354 -13.01 23.62 -1.26
CA PHE A 354 -12.02 22.71 -1.81
C PHE A 354 -11.44 23.22 -3.12
N THR A 355 -10.12 23.32 -3.16
CA THR A 355 -9.33 23.49 -4.38
C THR A 355 -8.94 22.13 -4.94
N MET A 356 -8.90 22.04 -6.27
CA MET A 356 -8.66 20.79 -6.99
C MET A 356 -7.56 20.99 -8.03
N GLY A 357 -6.61 20.05 -8.10
CA GLY A 357 -5.54 20.11 -9.10
C GLY A 357 -4.37 19.18 -8.80
N SER A 358 -3.18 19.55 -9.29
CA SER A 358 -1.94 18.82 -9.04
C SER A 358 -1.58 18.80 -7.54
N PRO A 359 -1.06 17.69 -7.00
CA PRO A 359 -0.56 17.62 -5.63
C PRO A 359 0.73 18.42 -5.40
N GLU A 360 1.37 18.91 -6.47
CA GLU A 360 2.49 19.85 -6.37
C GLU A 360 2.06 21.26 -5.94
N ASP A 361 0.79 21.61 -6.15
CA ASP A 361 0.18 22.73 -5.47
C ASP A 361 -0.48 22.22 -4.18
N PHE A 362 0.23 22.42 -3.09
CA PHE A 362 -0.15 21.94 -1.76
C PHE A 362 -1.34 22.69 -1.15
N SER A 363 -1.88 23.70 -1.85
CA SER A 363 -3.17 24.27 -1.48
C SER A 363 -4.34 23.39 -1.90
N ASN A 364 -4.16 22.49 -2.88
CA ASN A 364 -5.20 21.58 -3.36
C ASN A 364 -5.58 20.53 -2.33
N PHE A 365 -6.88 20.47 -2.00
CA PHE A 365 -7.45 19.44 -1.15
C PHE A 365 -7.79 18.17 -1.95
N VAL A 366 -8.27 18.34 -3.19
CA VAL A 366 -8.66 17.27 -4.09
C VAL A 366 -7.66 17.15 -5.24
N ASN A 367 -7.23 15.94 -5.56
CA ASN A 367 -6.41 15.64 -6.73
C ASN A 367 -7.19 14.72 -7.69
N ALA A 368 -6.55 14.15 -8.72
CA ALA A 368 -7.22 13.23 -9.64
C ALA A 368 -7.42 11.82 -9.05
N VAL A 369 -8.43 11.09 -9.54
CA VAL A 369 -8.58 9.65 -9.32
C VAL A 369 -7.51 8.86 -10.07
N ILE A 370 -7.28 7.61 -9.68
CA ILE A 370 -6.03 6.90 -10.01
C ILE A 370 -5.81 6.59 -11.49
N ASP A 371 -6.86 6.25 -12.23
CA ASP A 371 -6.77 5.86 -13.63
C ASP A 371 -8.09 6.06 -14.38
N GLU A 372 -8.04 5.86 -15.70
CA GLU A 372 -9.21 5.99 -16.56
C GLU A 372 -10.34 5.02 -16.19
N ARG A 373 -10.02 3.81 -15.71
CA ARG A 373 -11.03 2.82 -15.31
C ARG A 373 -11.81 3.30 -14.08
N ALA A 374 -11.11 3.89 -13.11
CA ALA A 374 -11.72 4.51 -11.94
C ALA A 374 -12.58 5.71 -12.36
N PHE A 375 -12.07 6.58 -13.23
CA PHE A 375 -12.80 7.73 -13.76
C PHE A 375 -14.10 7.31 -14.45
N ASP A 376 -14.02 6.39 -15.42
CA ASP A 376 -15.19 5.94 -16.19
C ASP A 376 -16.24 5.27 -15.28
N LYS A 377 -15.79 4.52 -14.27
CA LYS A 377 -16.69 3.91 -13.28
C LYS A 377 -17.39 4.96 -12.41
N ILE A 378 -16.65 5.93 -11.89
CA ILE A 378 -17.17 6.99 -11.02
C ILE A 378 -18.15 7.89 -11.79
N THR A 379 -17.77 8.32 -12.99
CA THR A 379 -18.62 9.17 -13.84
C THR A 379 -19.88 8.44 -14.29
N GLY A 380 -19.82 7.11 -14.46
CA GLY A 380 -21.00 6.26 -14.62
C GLY A 380 -21.99 6.36 -13.45
N TYR A 381 -21.51 6.34 -12.20
CA TYR A 381 -22.38 6.54 -11.02
C TYR A 381 -22.96 7.95 -10.95
N ILE A 382 -22.18 8.98 -11.31
CA ILE A 382 -22.68 10.36 -11.36
C ILE A 382 -23.77 10.51 -12.43
N ALA A 383 -23.55 9.92 -13.62
CA ALA A 383 -24.52 9.93 -14.71
C ALA A 383 -25.81 9.18 -14.35
N GLN A 384 -25.71 8.11 -13.56
CA GLN A 384 -26.87 7.40 -13.04
C GLN A 384 -27.64 8.25 -12.01
N ALA A 385 -26.94 8.85 -11.03
CA ALA A 385 -27.56 9.70 -10.02
C ALA A 385 -28.32 10.91 -10.61
N LYS A 386 -27.87 11.45 -11.76
CA LYS A 386 -28.59 12.50 -12.51
C LYS A 386 -29.93 12.04 -13.11
N LYS A 387 -30.13 10.74 -13.29
CA LYS A 387 -31.33 10.13 -13.88
C LYS A 387 -32.28 9.56 -12.83
N ASP A 388 -31.77 9.24 -11.64
CA ASP A 388 -32.54 8.63 -10.57
C ASP A 388 -33.55 9.63 -9.99
N ALA A 389 -34.80 9.20 -9.82
CA ALA A 389 -35.90 10.06 -9.35
C ALA A 389 -35.85 10.30 -7.83
N ASP A 390 -35.09 9.49 -7.10
CA ASP A 390 -34.94 9.50 -5.64
C ASP A 390 -33.55 10.02 -5.18
N ALA A 391 -32.78 10.60 -6.10
CA ALA A 391 -31.48 11.20 -5.81
C ALA A 391 -31.42 12.68 -6.24
N GLU A 392 -30.71 13.50 -5.47
CA GLU A 392 -30.45 14.91 -5.79
C GLU A 392 -28.95 15.19 -5.63
N ILE A 393 -28.33 15.81 -6.63
CA ILE A 393 -26.94 16.29 -6.54
C ILE A 393 -26.97 17.68 -5.91
N LEU A 394 -26.55 17.78 -4.65
CA LEU A 394 -26.54 19.03 -3.90
C LEU A 394 -25.39 19.98 -4.30
N ILE A 395 -24.22 19.41 -4.66
CA ILE A 395 -23.01 20.14 -5.07
C ILE A 395 -22.11 19.23 -5.91
N GLY A 396 -21.36 19.80 -6.85
CA GLY A 396 -20.45 19.05 -7.73
C GLY A 396 -21.15 18.29 -8.85
N GLY A 397 -20.62 17.12 -9.22
CA GLY A 397 -21.17 16.28 -10.30
C GLY A 397 -20.70 16.62 -11.71
N GLY A 398 -19.73 17.55 -11.84
CA GLY A 398 -18.88 17.69 -13.02
C GLY A 398 -17.71 16.70 -12.98
N TYR A 399 -17.09 16.47 -14.13
CA TYR A 399 -15.91 15.63 -14.29
C TYR A 399 -15.19 15.99 -15.60
N ASP A 400 -13.88 15.87 -15.63
CA ASP A 400 -13.07 16.08 -16.84
C ASP A 400 -11.82 15.17 -16.82
N LYS A 401 -11.55 14.52 -17.95
CA LYS A 401 -10.33 13.72 -18.15
C LYS A 401 -9.42 14.26 -19.25
N SER A 402 -9.56 15.52 -19.64
CA SER A 402 -8.75 16.14 -20.70
C SER A 402 -7.25 16.22 -20.35
N GLU A 403 -6.93 16.60 -19.11
CA GLU A 403 -5.56 16.72 -18.59
C GLU A 403 -5.20 15.63 -17.56
N GLY A 404 -6.08 15.43 -16.56
CA GLY A 404 -5.96 14.42 -15.51
C GLY A 404 -7.35 13.87 -15.18
N TYR A 405 -7.43 12.75 -14.46
CA TYR A 405 -8.71 12.10 -14.15
C TYR A 405 -9.46 12.79 -13.00
N PHE A 406 -10.11 13.93 -13.25
CA PHE A 406 -10.77 14.74 -12.21
C PHE A 406 -12.28 14.50 -12.08
#